data_AF-A0A954XAI9-F1
#
_entry.id   AF-A0A954XAI9-F1
#
_cell.length_a   1.000
_cell.length_b   1.000
_cell.length_c   1.000
_cell.angle_alpha   90.00
_cell.angle_beta   90.00
_cell.angle_gamma   90.00
#
_symmetry.space_group_name_H-M   'P 1'
#
loop_
_entity.id
_entity.type
_entity.pdbx_description
1 polymer ?
#
loop_
_entity_poly.entity_id
_entity_poly.type
_entity_poly.pdbx_seq_one_letter_code
_entity_poly.pdbx_strand_id
1 'polypeptide(L)'
;SEFSRDMIMEGKPGSKANDQATEKVDALKELKHYGQHRHFTGGSCVVMWGGGVRKGQLYGASAPERPFVAIDKPLTVTDLHASVFTAMGISPQTVFEIEKRPFYATEDGLGKPALELFGA
;
A
#
# COMPACT_ATOMS: atom_id res chain seq x y z
N SER A 1 6.82 3.49 -8.71
CA SER A 1 5.91 4.63 -8.91
C SER A 1 6.75 5.89 -8.97
N GLU A 2 6.89 6.49 -10.16
CA GLU A 2 7.68 7.71 -10.44
C GLU A 2 7.13 8.98 -9.76
N PHE A 3 5.98 8.86 -9.12
CA PHE A 3 5.16 10.01 -8.79
C PHE A 3 5.47 10.62 -7.39
N SER A 4 6.33 9.99 -6.57
CA SER A 4 6.68 10.44 -5.22
C SER A 4 7.44 11.78 -5.12
N ARG A 5 7.92 12.34 -6.23
CA ARG A 5 8.73 13.57 -6.21
C ARG A 5 7.94 14.83 -5.83
N ASP A 6 6.65 14.89 -6.14
CA ASP A 6 5.85 16.11 -5.93
C ASP A 6 5.47 16.32 -4.46
N MET A 7 5.10 15.25 -3.76
CA MET A 7 4.79 15.29 -2.32
C MET A 7 6.04 15.50 -1.46
N ILE A 8 7.24 15.24 -2.00
CA ILE A 8 8.52 15.57 -1.36
C ILE A 8 8.80 17.09 -1.40
N MET A 9 8.17 17.84 -2.31
CA MET A 9 8.38 19.27 -2.51
C MET A 9 7.30 20.14 -1.87
N GLU A 10 6.07 19.65 -1.75
CA GLU A 10 4.99 20.36 -1.05
C GLU A 10 5.31 20.50 0.45
N GLY A 11 5.36 21.73 0.97
CA GLY A 11 5.62 22.01 2.40
C GLY A 11 7.09 22.12 2.82
N LYS A 12 8.07 21.97 1.92
CA LYS A 12 9.49 22.25 2.22
C LYS A 12 9.80 23.76 2.14
N PRO A 13 10.59 24.32 3.07
CA PRO A 13 11.07 25.71 2.98
C PRO A 13 11.77 25.97 1.63
N GLY A 14 11.25 26.91 0.85
CA GLY A 14 11.79 27.29 -0.47
C GLY A 14 11.10 26.66 -1.69
N SER A 15 10.12 25.77 -1.50
CA SER A 15 9.32 25.23 -2.60
C SER A 15 8.24 26.23 -3.07
N LYS A 16 8.05 26.32 -4.39
CA LYS A 16 6.95 27.09 -5.04
C LYS A 16 5.86 26.17 -5.61
N ALA A 17 5.92 24.87 -5.33
CA ALA A 17 4.89 23.94 -5.76
C ALA A 17 3.60 24.26 -4.99
N ASN A 18 2.70 24.97 -5.64
CA ASN A 18 1.38 25.28 -5.10
C ASN A 18 0.44 24.11 -5.33
N ASP A 19 -0.41 23.87 -4.33
CA ASP A 19 -1.43 22.82 -4.28
C ASP A 19 -2.08 22.54 -5.65
N GLN A 20 -1.92 21.32 -6.16
CA GLN A 20 -2.49 20.91 -7.45
C GLN A 20 -3.95 20.44 -7.35
N ALA A 21 -4.58 20.52 -6.17
CA ALA A 21 -5.99 20.21 -6.00
C ALA A 21 -6.87 21.42 -6.39
N THR A 22 -7.86 21.18 -7.25
CA THR A 22 -8.88 22.19 -7.61
C THR A 22 -9.71 22.63 -6.40
N GLU A 23 -9.86 21.76 -5.40
CA GLU A 23 -10.63 22.01 -4.17
C GLU A 23 -9.87 21.47 -2.95
N LYS A 24 -9.56 22.35 -1.98
CA LYS A 24 -8.85 22.00 -0.75
C LYS A 24 -9.83 21.63 0.36
N VAL A 25 -9.95 20.33 0.64
CA VAL A 25 -10.81 19.81 1.72
C VAL A 25 -10.07 18.79 2.59
N ASP A 26 -10.36 18.82 3.89
CA ASP A 26 -9.79 17.89 4.88
C ASP A 26 -10.51 16.54 4.92
N ALA A 27 -11.80 16.53 4.58
CA ALA A 27 -12.64 15.34 4.52
C ALA A 27 -13.24 15.14 3.11
N LEU A 28 -13.20 13.91 2.61
CA LEU A 28 -13.80 13.54 1.33
C LEU A 28 -15.32 13.37 1.51
N LYS A 29 -16.11 14.13 0.75
CA LYS A 29 -17.59 14.17 0.86
C LYS A 29 -18.28 14.14 -0.49
N GLU A 30 -17.66 14.72 -1.52
CA GLU A 30 -18.19 14.77 -2.89
C GLU A 30 -17.24 14.07 -3.87
N LEU A 31 -17.76 13.59 -5.01
CA LEU A 31 -16.97 12.92 -6.05
C LEU A 31 -15.79 13.79 -6.55
N LYS A 32 -15.98 15.11 -6.63
CA LYS A 32 -14.93 16.06 -7.04
C LYS A 32 -13.75 16.15 -6.06
N HIS A 33 -13.93 15.66 -4.83
CA HIS A 33 -12.85 15.59 -3.83
C HIS A 33 -11.91 14.39 -4.10
N TYR A 34 -12.35 13.41 -4.91
CA TYR A 34 -11.56 12.23 -5.32
C TYR A 34 -10.76 12.52 -6.59
N GLY A 35 -9.68 11.76 -6.84
CA GLY A 35 -8.83 11.93 -8.03
C GLY A 35 -7.76 13.01 -7.92
N GLN A 36 -7.39 13.44 -6.70
CA GLN A 36 -6.28 14.36 -6.51
C GLN A 36 -4.97 13.73 -7.02
N HIS A 37 -4.18 14.48 -7.80
CA HIS A 37 -2.80 14.12 -8.17
C HIS A 37 -1.83 14.29 -6.98
N ARG A 38 -2.26 13.91 -5.76
CA ARG A 38 -1.40 13.87 -4.58
C ARG A 38 -0.98 12.43 -4.31
N HIS A 39 0.23 12.27 -3.79
CA HIS A 39 0.66 11.01 -3.21
C HIS A 39 0.10 10.92 -1.80
N PHE A 40 -0.56 9.82 -1.49
CA PHE A 40 -0.92 9.48 -0.12
C PHE A 40 0.05 8.40 0.32
N THR A 41 1.10 8.79 1.04
CA THR A 41 2.10 7.81 1.51
C THR A 41 1.61 6.97 2.68
N GLY A 42 0.51 7.38 3.33
CA GLY A 42 -0.08 6.69 4.48
C GLY A 42 -0.91 5.45 4.14
N GLY A 43 -1.23 5.20 2.86
CA GLY A 43 -2.05 4.08 2.44
C GLY A 43 -2.07 3.87 0.93
N SER A 44 -2.31 2.63 0.50
CA SER A 44 -2.44 2.24 -0.90
C SER A 44 -3.58 1.23 -1.04
N CYS A 45 -4.11 1.08 -2.26
CA CYS A 45 -5.07 0.03 -2.58
C CYS A 45 -4.46 -0.96 -3.58
N VAL A 46 -4.79 -2.24 -3.42
CA VAL A 46 -4.36 -3.31 -4.30
C VAL A 46 -5.57 -4.16 -4.64
N VAL A 47 -5.81 -4.37 -5.93
CA VAL A 47 -6.84 -5.29 -6.42
C VAL A 47 -6.16 -6.62 -6.72
N MET A 48 -6.73 -7.72 -6.20
CA MET A 48 -6.20 -9.07 -6.37
C MET A 48 -7.28 -10.02 -6.87
N TRP A 49 -6.90 -10.97 -7.73
CA TRP A 49 -7.76 -12.05 -8.23
C TRP A 49 -6.91 -13.29 -8.54
N GLY A 50 -7.51 -14.48 -8.39
CA GLY A 50 -6.79 -15.75 -8.54
C GLY A 50 -6.01 -16.14 -7.26
N GLY A 51 -5.14 -17.16 -7.34
CA GLY A 51 -4.27 -17.56 -6.23
C GLY A 51 -5.00 -17.95 -4.93
N GLY A 52 -6.27 -18.39 -5.01
CA GLY A 52 -7.10 -18.72 -3.84
C GLY A 52 -7.70 -17.52 -3.09
N VAL A 53 -7.52 -16.29 -3.59
CA VAL A 53 -8.12 -15.07 -3.02
C VAL A 53 -9.65 -15.15 -3.10
N ARG A 54 -10.32 -14.82 -1.99
CA ARG A 54 -11.78 -14.85 -1.88
C ARG A 54 -12.42 -13.82 -2.82
N LYS A 55 -13.49 -14.24 -3.51
CA LYS A 55 -14.22 -13.38 -4.46
C LYS A 55 -15.11 -12.37 -3.73
N GLY A 56 -15.19 -11.15 -4.28
CA GLY A 56 -16.16 -10.13 -3.84
C GLY A 56 -15.91 -9.57 -2.43
N GLN A 57 -14.68 -9.67 -1.92
CA GLN A 57 -14.33 -9.19 -0.58
C GLN A 57 -13.62 -7.84 -0.65
N LEU A 58 -13.98 -6.95 0.29
CA LEU A 58 -13.16 -5.80 0.67
C LEU A 58 -12.38 -6.17 1.94
N TYR A 59 -11.09 -5.89 1.97
CA TYR A 59 -10.21 -6.17 3.10
C TYR A 59 -9.58 -4.87 3.61
N GLY A 60 -9.97 -4.48 4.82
CA GLY A 60 -9.51 -3.27 5.48
C GLY A 60 -10.16 -1.98 4.96
N ALA A 61 -9.77 -0.86 5.57
CA ALA A 61 -10.26 0.47 5.24
C ALA A 61 -9.24 1.56 5.63
N SER A 62 -9.25 2.68 4.91
CA SER A 62 -8.51 3.89 5.27
C SER A 62 -9.42 4.91 5.95
N ALA A 63 -8.84 5.81 6.74
CA ALA A 63 -9.55 6.95 7.32
C ALA A 63 -10.22 7.79 6.20
N PRO A 64 -11.39 8.41 6.45
CA PRO A 64 -12.06 9.32 5.49
C PRO A 64 -11.47 10.74 5.51
N GLU A 65 -10.50 10.98 6.39
CA GLU A 65 -9.80 12.25 6.58
C GLU A 65 -8.29 12.07 6.38
N ARG A 66 -7.63 13.18 6.05
CA ARG A 66 -6.17 13.21 5.90
C ARG A 66 -5.50 12.81 7.22
N PRO A 67 -4.43 12.00 7.21
CA PRO A 67 -3.64 11.55 6.04
C PRO A 67 -4.09 10.23 5.38
N PHE A 68 -5.35 9.82 5.57
CA PHE A 68 -5.95 8.61 4.96
C PHE A 68 -5.21 7.30 5.30
N VAL A 69 -4.73 7.19 6.54
CA VAL A 69 -4.04 5.99 7.03
C VAL A 69 -5.00 4.80 7.12
N ALA A 70 -4.46 3.59 6.99
CA ALA A 70 -5.23 2.36 7.23
C ALA A 70 -5.71 2.31 8.69
N ILE A 71 -7.02 2.17 8.89
CA ILE A 71 -7.68 2.12 10.21
C ILE A 71 -8.32 0.76 10.50
N ASP A 72 -8.59 -0.02 9.45
CA ASP A 72 -9.11 -1.39 9.57
C ASP A 72 -8.19 -2.35 8.83
N LYS A 73 -7.84 -3.47 9.49
CA LYS A 73 -6.91 -4.51 9.02
C LYS A 73 -5.69 -3.96 8.28
N PRO A 74 -4.87 -3.10 8.93
CA PRO A 74 -3.71 -2.50 8.28
C PRO A 74 -2.74 -3.59 7.82
N LEU A 75 -2.26 -3.46 6.59
CA LEU A 75 -1.27 -4.34 5.99
C LEU A 75 -0.01 -3.54 5.66
N THR A 76 1.12 -4.00 6.20
CA THR A 76 2.43 -3.48 5.81
C THR A 76 2.79 -3.96 4.41
N VAL A 77 3.75 -3.31 3.74
CA VAL A 77 4.26 -3.78 2.44
C VAL A 77 4.86 -5.19 2.56
N THR A 78 5.56 -5.45 3.66
CA THR A 78 6.21 -6.75 3.95
C THR A 78 5.17 -7.87 4.12
N ASP A 79 4.06 -7.62 4.82
CA ASP A 79 2.97 -8.59 4.99
C ASP A 79 2.14 -8.76 3.71
N LEU A 80 1.98 -7.69 2.92
CA LEU A 80 1.37 -7.78 1.59
C LEU A 80 2.20 -8.68 0.67
N HIS A 81 3.52 -8.48 0.60
CA HIS A 81 4.41 -9.36 -0.17
C HIS A 81 4.34 -10.80 0.34
N ALA A 82 4.34 -11.02 1.66
CA ALA A 82 4.18 -12.36 2.23
C ALA A 82 2.85 -13.02 1.79
N SER A 83 1.77 -12.25 1.74
CA SER A 83 0.46 -12.72 1.26
C SER A 83 0.51 -13.12 -0.22
N VAL A 84 1.14 -12.30 -1.07
CA VAL A 84 1.29 -12.60 -2.51
C VAL A 84 2.15 -13.85 -2.73
N PHE A 85 3.29 -13.99 -2.04
CA PHE A 85 4.12 -15.19 -2.15
C PHE A 85 3.37 -16.45 -1.70
N THR A 86 2.61 -16.36 -0.60
CA THR A 86 1.78 -17.46 -0.12
C THR A 86 0.76 -17.88 -1.19
N ALA A 87 0.10 -16.92 -1.85
CA ALA A 87 -0.84 -17.19 -2.95
C ALA A 87 -0.18 -17.89 -4.16
N MET A 88 1.12 -17.65 -4.36
CA MET A 88 1.93 -18.28 -5.41
C MET A 88 2.51 -19.65 -4.99
N GLY A 89 2.27 -20.11 -3.75
CA GLY A 89 2.87 -21.32 -3.21
C GLY A 89 4.35 -21.19 -2.82
N ILE A 90 4.84 -19.97 -2.65
CA ILE A 90 6.22 -19.66 -2.23
C ILE A 90 6.21 -19.30 -0.75
N SER A 91 7.13 -19.87 0.02
CA SER A 91 7.28 -19.50 1.44
C SER A 91 7.75 -18.04 1.55
N PRO A 92 7.10 -17.18 2.37
CA PRO A 92 7.58 -15.81 2.63
C PRO A 92 8.99 -15.75 3.25
N GLN A 93 9.44 -16.85 3.86
CA GLN A 93 10.78 -17.04 4.45
C GLN A 93 11.83 -17.51 3.42
N THR A 94 11.45 -17.68 2.15
CA THR A 94 12.38 -18.11 1.10
C THR A 94 13.55 -17.12 1.03
N VAL A 95 14.78 -17.65 1.05
CA VAL A 95 16.01 -16.87 1.04
C VAL A 95 16.98 -17.46 0.03
N PHE A 96 17.68 -16.58 -0.69
CA PHE A 96 18.75 -16.93 -1.60
C PHE A 96 20.06 -16.37 -1.07
N GLU A 97 21.12 -17.18 -1.07
CA GLU A 97 22.47 -16.71 -0.75
C GLU A 97 23.15 -16.25 -2.03
N ILE A 98 23.43 -14.95 -2.14
CA ILE A 98 24.12 -14.34 -3.27
C ILE A 98 25.38 -13.70 -2.74
N GLU A 99 26.55 -14.16 -3.20
CA GLU A 99 27.86 -13.64 -2.77
C GLU A 99 28.03 -13.60 -1.23
N LYS A 100 27.58 -14.66 -0.55
CA LYS A 100 27.60 -14.79 0.93
C LYS A 100 26.71 -13.79 1.67
N ARG A 101 25.72 -13.18 1.00
CA ARG A 101 24.70 -12.31 1.60
C ARG A 101 23.32 -12.92 1.42
N PRO A 102 22.47 -12.94 2.47
CA PRO A 102 21.11 -13.42 2.35
C PRO A 102 20.23 -12.39 1.64
N PHE A 103 19.45 -12.85 0.66
CA PHE A 103 18.40 -12.09 -0.02
C PHE A 103 17.07 -12.78 0.21
N TYR A 104 16.23 -12.18 1.05
CA TYR A 104 14.92 -12.70 1.38
C TYR A 104 13.90 -12.35 0.28
N ALA A 105 12.90 -13.22 0.10
CA ALA A 105 11.77 -12.96 -0.79
C ALA A 105 10.94 -11.77 -0.31
N THR A 106 10.78 -11.63 1.02
CA THR A 106 10.25 -10.43 1.68
C THR A 106 11.40 -9.56 2.20
N GLU A 107 11.11 -8.44 2.88
CA GLU A 107 12.15 -7.52 3.39
C GLU A 107 13.23 -8.23 4.23
N ASP A 108 12.81 -9.11 5.15
CA ASP A 108 13.68 -9.81 6.10
C ASP A 108 13.27 -11.27 6.35
N GLY A 109 12.27 -11.79 5.64
CA GLY A 109 11.72 -13.13 5.85
C GLY A 109 10.69 -13.24 6.98
N LEU A 110 10.37 -12.14 7.69
CA LEU A 110 9.47 -12.16 8.85
C LEU A 110 8.03 -11.74 8.53
N GLY A 111 7.75 -11.40 7.27
CA GLY A 111 6.42 -11.01 6.82
C GLY A 111 5.36 -12.08 7.10
N LYS A 112 4.20 -11.64 7.59
CA LYS A 112 3.07 -12.50 7.96
C LYS A 112 1.97 -12.39 6.91
N PRO A 113 1.63 -13.47 6.20
CA PRO A 113 0.55 -13.41 5.23
C PRO A 113 -0.81 -13.19 5.91
N ALA A 114 -1.63 -12.30 5.36
CA ALA A 114 -3.02 -12.14 5.76
C ALA A 114 -3.86 -13.29 5.20
N LEU A 115 -3.91 -14.39 5.95
CA LEU A 115 -4.61 -15.62 5.54
C LEU A 115 -6.12 -15.43 5.32
N GLU A 116 -6.70 -14.42 5.95
CA GLU A 116 -8.10 -14.01 5.78
C GLU A 116 -8.46 -13.56 4.34
N LEU A 117 -7.45 -13.26 3.51
CA LEU A 117 -7.63 -12.96 2.09
C LEU A 117 -8.02 -14.20 1.27
N PHE A 118 -7.77 -15.40 1.80
CA PHE A 118 -7.97 -16.66 1.10
C PHE A 118 -9.22 -17.40 1.58
N GLY A 119 -9.71 -18.33 0.75
CA GLY A 119 -10.85 -19.20 1.09
C GLY A 119 -11.94 -19.12 0.03
N ALA A 120 -11.62 -19.68 -1.13
CA ALA A 120 -12.55 -19.91 -2.24
C ALA A 120 -13.51 -21.07 -1.95
#